data_AF-A0A350QZS6-F1
#
_entry.id   AF-A0A350QZS6-F1
#
_cell.length_a   1.000
_cell.length_b   1.000
_cell.length_c   1.000
_cell.angle_alpha   90.00
_cell.angle_beta   90.00
_cell.angle_gamma   90.00
#
_symmetry.space_group_name_H-M   'P 1'
#
loop_
_entity.id
_entity.type
_entity.pdbx_description
1 polymer ?
#
loop_
_entity_poly.entity_id
_entity_poly.type
_entity_poly.pdbx_seq_one_letter_code
_entity_poly.pdbx_strand_id
1 'polypeptide(L)'
;MKTSPLALLLFLVPSLVAKAERNEEADYELKKDIPYLGKGQALSEDRRTRCKLDLYRPKSVKGFATVVWFHGGGLRSGEKSIPNQLRSQGLAVVAPNYRLFPKAKCPQYIEDAAAAVAWTFRNVAKFGGDPELIFVSGHSAGGYLTSMVGMDKTYLAKHGIDSDDLAGLIPFSGHTITHFTPRQERGIPKKEVLVDEFAPLAHLRKEAPPILLITGDRELEMLGRYEENAYFWRMLKVTGHPNAELRELAGLNHGEMAVPAFGLLLKFVGKYAKLAKDRRR
;
A
#
# COMPACT_ATOMS: atom_id res chain seq x y z
N MET A 1 -3.98 85.38 17.98
CA MET A 1 -3.01 84.81 17.02
C MET A 1 -3.08 83.29 17.16
N LYS A 2 -3.89 82.64 16.32
CA LYS A 2 -3.51 81.81 15.15
C LYS A 2 -2.92 80.42 15.52
N THR A 3 -3.70 79.37 15.14
CA THR A 3 -3.32 77.98 14.72
C THR A 3 -2.69 77.08 15.79
N SER A 4 -2.96 75.79 15.99
CA SER A 4 -3.42 74.61 15.20
C SER A 4 -3.62 73.43 16.22
N PRO A 5 -3.87 72.14 15.88
CA PRO A 5 -4.34 71.51 14.64
C PRO A 5 -5.53 70.54 14.81
N LEU A 6 -6.11 70.22 13.66
CA LEU A 6 -7.12 69.20 13.38
C LEU A 6 -6.54 67.78 13.56
N ALA A 7 -7.20 66.92 14.35
CA ALA A 7 -6.84 65.51 14.50
C ALA A 7 -7.38 64.68 13.31
N LEU A 8 -6.47 64.11 12.53
CA LEU A 8 -6.78 63.19 11.44
C LEU A 8 -6.85 61.76 11.99
N LEU A 9 -8.05 61.19 12.14
CA LEU A 9 -8.22 59.77 12.42
C LEU A 9 -7.96 58.97 11.14
N LEU A 10 -6.83 58.25 11.08
CA LEU A 10 -6.62 57.17 10.11
C LEU A 10 -7.43 55.96 10.55
N PHE A 11 -8.46 55.60 9.79
CA PHE A 11 -9.05 54.26 9.86
C PHE A 11 -8.18 53.29 9.05
N LEU A 12 -7.49 52.38 9.75
CA LEU A 12 -6.87 51.20 9.13
C LEU A 12 -7.99 50.28 8.64
N VAL A 13 -8.09 50.08 7.32
CA VAL A 13 -8.94 49.03 6.73
C VAL A 13 -8.14 47.72 6.75
N PRO A 14 -8.59 46.65 7.43
CA PRO A 14 -7.94 45.36 7.32
C PRO A 14 -8.22 44.78 5.92
N SER A 15 -7.19 44.62 5.11
CA SER A 15 -7.27 43.88 3.85
C SER A 15 -7.48 42.40 4.15
N LEU A 16 -8.73 41.93 4.04
CA LEU A 16 -9.03 40.49 4.00
C LEU A 16 -8.49 39.90 2.69
N VAL A 17 -7.33 39.27 2.75
CA VAL A 17 -6.93 38.29 1.75
C VAL A 17 -7.67 37.00 2.08
N ALA A 18 -8.81 36.78 1.42
CA ALA A 18 -9.51 35.51 1.47
C ALA A 18 -8.61 34.43 0.84
N LYS A 19 -8.00 33.57 1.67
CA LYS A 19 -7.49 32.29 1.18
C LYS A 19 -8.70 31.47 0.76
N ALA A 20 -8.90 31.31 -0.54
CA ALA A 20 -9.89 30.37 -1.06
C ALA A 20 -9.56 28.98 -0.50
N GLU A 21 -10.45 28.45 0.34
CA GLU A 21 -10.42 27.06 0.76
C GLU A 21 -10.65 26.22 -0.49
N ARG A 22 -9.57 25.68 -1.06
CA ARG A 22 -9.69 24.68 -2.12
C ARG A 22 -10.33 23.46 -1.49
N ASN A 23 -11.51 23.08 -1.98
CA ASN A 23 -12.11 21.81 -1.63
C ASN A 23 -11.16 20.70 -2.11
N GLU A 24 -10.33 20.16 -1.22
CA GLU A 24 -9.25 19.24 -1.56
C GLU A 24 -9.78 17.97 -2.24
N GLU A 25 -10.98 17.50 -1.88
CA GLU A 25 -11.59 16.34 -2.52
C GLU A 25 -12.02 16.64 -3.97
N ALA A 26 -12.37 17.90 -4.27
CA ALA A 26 -12.70 18.34 -5.62
C ALA A 26 -11.47 18.38 -6.56
N ASP A 27 -10.23 18.34 -6.03
CA ASP A 27 -8.99 18.24 -6.82
C ASP A 27 -8.56 16.79 -7.11
N TYR A 28 -9.35 15.80 -6.70
CA TYR A 28 -9.07 14.39 -7.01
C TYR A 28 -9.97 13.85 -8.12
N GLU A 29 -9.47 12.81 -8.79
CA GLU A 29 -10.19 12.02 -9.78
C GLU A 29 -10.21 10.56 -9.33
N LEU A 30 -11.39 9.94 -9.37
CA LEU A 30 -11.56 8.50 -9.21
C LEU A 30 -11.91 7.87 -10.56
N LYS A 31 -11.01 7.04 -11.08
CA LYS A 31 -11.28 6.17 -12.24
C LYS A 31 -11.53 4.76 -11.74
N LYS A 32 -12.69 4.18 -12.07
CA LYS A 32 -13.10 2.86 -11.59
C LYS A 32 -12.91 1.77 -12.63
N ASP A 33 -12.80 0.54 -12.15
CA ASP A 33 -12.90 -0.68 -12.94
C ASP A 33 -11.94 -0.77 -14.13
N ILE A 34 -10.74 -0.21 -13.97
CA ILE A 34 -9.68 -0.28 -14.97
C ILE A 34 -9.15 -1.72 -15.02
N PRO A 35 -9.22 -2.41 -16.17
CA PRO A 35 -8.61 -3.73 -16.30
C PRO A 35 -7.08 -3.59 -16.25
N TYR A 36 -6.44 -4.42 -15.43
CA TYR A 36 -4.97 -4.42 -15.31
C TYR A 36 -4.28 -5.57 -16.05
N LEU A 37 -5.05 -6.50 -16.62
CA LEU A 37 -4.58 -7.51 -17.55
C LEU A 37 -4.65 -6.98 -19.00
N GLY A 38 -3.72 -7.42 -19.85
CA GLY A 38 -3.60 -6.95 -21.24
C GLY A 38 -4.83 -7.21 -22.10
N LYS A 39 -5.10 -6.31 -23.06
CA LYS A 39 -6.13 -6.49 -24.08
C LYS A 39 -5.73 -7.63 -25.03
N GLY A 40 -6.68 -8.51 -25.38
CA GLY A 40 -6.48 -9.57 -26.39
C GLY A 40 -6.22 -10.98 -25.85
N GLN A 41 -6.12 -11.17 -24.53
CA GLN A 41 -6.13 -12.52 -23.95
C GLN A 41 -7.55 -13.04 -23.79
N ALA A 42 -7.78 -14.31 -24.14
CA ALA A 42 -8.98 -15.03 -23.73
C ALA A 42 -8.95 -15.20 -22.20
N LEU A 43 -9.54 -14.25 -21.48
CA LEU A 43 -9.61 -14.27 -20.02
C LEU A 43 -10.77 -15.15 -19.56
N SER A 44 -10.58 -15.94 -18.52
CA SER A 44 -11.69 -16.59 -17.82
C SER A 44 -12.68 -15.55 -17.27
N GLU A 45 -13.92 -15.94 -17.04
CA GLU A 45 -14.94 -15.03 -16.49
C GLU A 45 -14.50 -14.38 -15.18
N ASP A 46 -13.91 -15.18 -14.28
CA ASP A 46 -13.38 -14.70 -13.00
C ASP A 46 -12.28 -13.65 -13.18
N ARG A 47 -11.38 -13.81 -14.17
CA ARG A 47 -10.40 -12.77 -14.50
C ARG A 47 -11.06 -11.51 -15.05
N ARG A 48 -12.07 -11.63 -15.91
CA ARG A 48 -12.78 -10.46 -16.47
C ARG A 48 -13.50 -9.65 -15.41
N THR A 49 -14.03 -10.29 -14.37
CA THR A 49 -14.79 -9.64 -13.30
C THR A 49 -13.88 -9.08 -12.20
N ARG A 50 -12.91 -9.88 -11.74
CA ARG A 50 -12.04 -9.53 -10.60
C ARG A 50 -10.76 -8.81 -10.99
N CYS A 51 -10.17 -9.02 -12.17
CA CYS A 51 -8.86 -8.41 -12.48
C CYS A 51 -9.00 -6.94 -12.95
N LYS A 52 -9.55 -6.12 -12.06
CA LYS A 52 -9.79 -4.69 -12.23
C LYS A 52 -9.28 -3.91 -11.02
N LEU A 53 -8.94 -2.65 -11.22
CA LEU A 53 -8.52 -1.73 -10.17
C LEU A 53 -9.24 -0.39 -10.28
N ASP A 54 -9.28 0.31 -9.16
CA ASP A 54 -9.67 1.71 -9.08
C ASP A 54 -8.41 2.56 -8.88
N LEU A 55 -8.35 3.70 -9.55
CA LEU A 55 -7.29 4.70 -9.41
C LEU A 55 -7.89 6.00 -8.86
N TYR A 56 -7.47 6.38 -7.67
CA TYR A 56 -7.79 7.66 -7.05
C TYR A 56 -6.53 8.53 -7.03
N ARG A 57 -6.56 9.71 -7.65
CA ARG A 57 -5.33 10.49 -7.86
C ARG A 57 -5.57 12.01 -7.86
N PRO A 58 -4.58 12.83 -7.48
CA PRO A 58 -4.67 14.28 -7.59
C PRO A 58 -4.65 14.72 -9.06
N LYS A 59 -5.44 15.74 -9.40
CA LYS A 59 -5.56 16.28 -10.76
C LYS A 59 -4.43 17.24 -11.10
N SER A 60 -4.12 18.11 -10.14
CA SER A 60 -3.26 19.29 -10.34
C SER A 60 -1.82 19.10 -9.86
N VAL A 61 -1.51 17.97 -9.23
CA VAL A 61 -0.16 17.64 -8.72
C VAL A 61 0.53 16.64 -9.65
N LYS A 62 1.83 16.80 -9.84
CA LYS A 62 2.69 15.87 -10.60
C LYS A 62 3.85 15.39 -9.73
N GLY A 63 4.46 14.25 -10.10
CA GLY A 63 5.55 13.64 -9.35
C GLY A 63 5.14 13.16 -7.95
N PHE A 64 3.86 12.82 -7.78
CA PHE A 64 3.34 12.30 -6.51
C PHE A 64 3.69 10.82 -6.34
N ALA A 65 3.76 10.38 -5.08
CA ALA A 65 3.88 8.97 -4.73
C ALA A 65 2.57 8.22 -5.01
N THR A 66 2.66 6.91 -5.23
CA THR A 66 1.50 6.04 -5.45
C THR A 66 1.53 4.86 -4.50
N VAL A 67 0.41 4.61 -3.83
CA VAL A 67 0.22 3.45 -2.96
C VAL A 67 -0.70 2.45 -3.67
N VAL A 68 -0.21 1.26 -3.96
CA VAL A 68 -1.04 0.12 -4.35
C VAL A 68 -1.59 -0.51 -3.07
N TRP A 69 -2.91 -0.47 -2.90
CA TRP A 69 -3.60 -0.91 -1.69
C TRP A 69 -4.41 -2.20 -1.92
N PHE A 70 -3.97 -3.31 -1.34
CA PHE A 70 -4.68 -4.58 -1.37
C PHE A 70 -5.65 -4.72 -0.20
N HIS A 71 -6.90 -5.07 -0.50
CA HIS A 71 -7.92 -5.35 0.52
C HIS A 71 -7.66 -6.66 1.28
N GLY A 72 -8.28 -6.81 2.46
CA GLY A 72 -8.26 -8.03 3.26
C GLY A 72 -9.29 -9.07 2.83
N GLY A 73 -9.72 -9.95 3.74
CA GLY A 73 -10.74 -10.98 3.44
C GLY A 73 -10.17 -12.38 3.20
N GLY A 74 -8.98 -12.67 3.74
CA GLY A 74 -8.43 -14.02 3.80
C GLY A 74 -8.20 -14.69 2.43
N LEU A 75 -8.07 -13.93 1.34
CA LEU A 75 -8.01 -14.44 -0.04
C LEU A 75 -9.30 -15.17 -0.50
N ARG A 76 -10.42 -14.98 0.21
CA ARG A 76 -11.71 -15.66 -0.03
C ARG A 76 -12.86 -14.68 -0.25
N SER A 77 -12.73 -13.48 0.29
CA SER A 77 -13.72 -12.42 0.21
C SER A 77 -13.03 -11.07 0.09
N GLY A 78 -13.84 -10.01 0.04
CA GLY A 78 -13.38 -8.62 -0.04
C GLY A 78 -13.49 -8.05 -1.45
N GLU A 79 -13.41 -6.73 -1.52
CA GLU A 79 -13.55 -5.94 -2.73
C GLU A 79 -12.64 -4.72 -2.63
N LYS A 80 -12.18 -4.23 -3.78
CA LYS A 80 -11.38 -3.03 -3.91
C LYS A 80 -12.15 -1.83 -3.34
N SER A 81 -11.46 -1.05 -2.54
CA SER A 81 -11.94 0.23 -2.07
C SER A 81 -10.76 1.15 -1.81
N ILE A 82 -10.96 2.44 -2.01
CA ILE A 82 -9.99 3.47 -1.66
C ILE A 82 -10.16 3.75 -0.16
N PRO A 83 -9.16 3.44 0.70
CA PRO A 83 -9.27 3.74 2.12
C PRO A 83 -9.48 5.23 2.34
N ASN A 84 -10.44 5.59 3.20
CA ASN A 84 -10.76 7.00 3.46
C ASN A 84 -9.54 7.77 3.99
N GLN A 85 -8.69 7.10 4.77
CA GLN A 85 -7.47 7.66 5.36
C GLN A 85 -6.39 7.99 4.31
N LEU A 86 -6.47 7.42 3.11
CA LEU A 86 -5.55 7.71 2.01
C LEU A 86 -6.12 8.74 1.02
N ARG A 87 -7.37 9.17 1.20
CA ARG A 87 -7.97 10.21 0.35
C ARG A 87 -7.37 11.57 0.65
N SER A 88 -7.21 12.38 -0.40
CA SER A 88 -6.67 13.74 -0.32
C SER A 88 -5.28 13.89 0.32
N GLN A 89 -4.47 12.83 0.39
CA GLN A 89 -3.15 12.83 1.08
C GLN A 89 -1.96 13.29 0.21
N GLY A 90 -2.21 13.93 -0.94
CA GLY A 90 -1.16 14.35 -1.88
C GLY A 90 -0.48 13.19 -2.63
N LEU A 91 -1.09 12.01 -2.63
CA LEU A 91 -0.63 10.79 -3.29
C LEU A 91 -1.75 10.16 -4.11
N ALA A 92 -1.42 9.25 -5.01
CA ALA A 92 -2.42 8.40 -5.66
C ALA A 92 -2.58 7.06 -4.92
N VAL A 93 -3.79 6.52 -4.99
CA VAL A 93 -4.12 5.18 -4.51
C VAL A 93 -4.58 4.34 -5.69
N VAL A 94 -3.94 3.20 -5.89
CA VAL A 94 -4.36 2.14 -6.81
C VAL A 94 -4.94 1.03 -5.96
N ALA A 95 -6.26 0.80 -6.02
CA ALA A 95 -6.93 -0.26 -5.27
C ALA A 95 -7.36 -1.39 -6.23
N PRO A 96 -6.56 -2.45 -6.36
CA PRO A 96 -6.93 -3.61 -7.16
C PRO A 96 -7.83 -4.59 -6.41
N ASN A 97 -8.71 -5.24 -7.17
CA ASN A 97 -9.19 -6.57 -6.86
C ASN A 97 -8.15 -7.61 -7.32
N TYR A 98 -8.33 -8.84 -6.85
CA TYR A 98 -7.59 -10.04 -7.28
C TYR A 98 -8.53 -11.26 -7.18
N ARG A 99 -8.31 -12.34 -7.93
CA ARG A 99 -9.23 -13.50 -7.84
C ARG A 99 -9.21 -14.14 -6.45
N LEU A 100 -10.29 -14.83 -6.08
CA LEU A 100 -10.50 -15.34 -4.71
C LEU A 100 -10.73 -16.84 -4.69
N PHE A 101 -10.26 -17.50 -3.63
CA PHE A 101 -10.59 -18.89 -3.36
C PHE A 101 -12.10 -19.06 -3.07
N PRO A 102 -12.78 -20.10 -3.60
CA PRO A 102 -12.23 -21.28 -4.28
C PRO A 102 -12.07 -21.20 -5.80
N LYS A 103 -12.50 -20.10 -6.45
CA LYS A 103 -12.41 -19.94 -7.91
C LYS A 103 -10.96 -19.80 -8.39
N ALA A 104 -10.11 -19.21 -7.57
CA ALA A 104 -8.67 -19.17 -7.74
C ALA A 104 -7.95 -19.82 -6.55
N LYS A 105 -6.85 -20.53 -6.83
CA LYS A 105 -5.98 -21.17 -5.84
C LYS A 105 -4.57 -20.60 -5.91
N CYS A 106 -3.72 -20.89 -4.92
CA CYS A 106 -2.32 -20.49 -4.95
C CYS A 106 -1.63 -21.02 -6.23
N PRO A 107 -0.82 -20.24 -6.96
CA PRO A 107 -0.42 -18.85 -6.69
C PRO A 107 -1.27 -17.78 -7.39
N GLN A 108 -2.43 -18.11 -7.96
CA GLN A 108 -3.15 -17.26 -8.90
C GLN A 108 -3.53 -15.88 -8.35
N TYR A 109 -3.89 -15.76 -7.07
CA TYR A 109 -4.16 -14.46 -6.43
C TYR A 109 -2.90 -13.64 -6.17
N ILE A 110 -1.74 -14.28 -5.99
CA ILE A 110 -0.44 -13.60 -5.89
C ILE A 110 -0.04 -13.07 -7.28
N GLU A 111 -0.24 -13.87 -8.32
CA GLU A 111 0.00 -13.46 -9.70
C GLU A 111 -0.88 -12.28 -10.12
N ASP A 112 -2.15 -12.28 -9.71
CA ASP A 112 -3.06 -11.16 -9.97
C ASP A 112 -2.61 -9.88 -9.25
N ALA A 113 -2.13 -9.99 -8.01
CA ALA A 113 -1.58 -8.87 -7.26
C ALA A 113 -0.32 -8.30 -7.93
N ALA A 114 0.59 -9.17 -8.36
CA ALA A 114 1.78 -8.77 -9.11
C ALA A 114 1.43 -8.08 -10.43
N ALA A 115 0.44 -8.59 -11.16
CA ALA A 115 -0.02 -7.97 -12.41
C ALA A 115 -0.60 -6.57 -12.18
N ALA A 116 -1.31 -6.34 -11.07
CA ALA A 116 -1.81 -5.02 -10.69
C ALA A 116 -0.68 -4.04 -10.33
N VAL A 117 0.32 -4.48 -9.56
CA VAL A 117 1.52 -3.67 -9.28
C VAL A 117 2.27 -3.34 -10.58
N ALA A 118 2.43 -4.33 -11.45
CA ALA A 118 3.07 -4.15 -12.74
C ALA A 118 2.30 -3.18 -13.66
N TRP A 119 0.97 -3.17 -13.58
CA TRP A 119 0.16 -2.16 -14.26
C TRP A 119 0.47 -0.76 -13.73
N THR A 120 0.65 -0.59 -12.42
CA THR A 120 1.01 0.71 -11.82
C THR A 120 2.34 1.21 -12.38
N PHE A 121 3.40 0.41 -12.37
CA PHE A 121 4.70 0.77 -12.97
C PHE A 121 4.56 1.27 -14.41
N ARG A 122 3.78 0.57 -15.24
CA ARG A 122 3.61 0.90 -16.67
C ARG A 122 2.74 2.12 -16.96
N ASN A 123 1.94 2.58 -16.00
CA ASN A 123 0.89 3.55 -16.29
C ASN A 123 0.89 4.79 -15.39
N VAL A 124 1.46 4.73 -14.18
CA VAL A 124 1.33 5.81 -13.20
C VAL A 124 1.88 7.15 -13.71
N ALA A 125 2.96 7.13 -14.50
CA ALA A 125 3.53 8.31 -15.13
C ALA A 125 2.53 9.05 -16.04
N LYS A 126 1.69 8.32 -16.77
CA LYS A 126 0.64 8.89 -17.64
C LYS A 126 -0.42 9.65 -16.83
N PHE A 127 -0.61 9.26 -15.57
CA PHE A 127 -1.51 9.90 -14.63
C PHE A 127 -0.84 10.99 -13.79
N GLY A 128 0.46 11.22 -14.00
CA GLY A 128 1.25 12.26 -13.31
C GLY A 128 1.98 11.80 -12.06
N GLY A 129 1.92 10.52 -11.69
CA GLY A 129 2.70 10.00 -10.56
C GLY A 129 4.14 9.69 -10.97
N ASP A 130 5.01 9.61 -9.97
CA ASP A 130 6.41 9.26 -10.16
C ASP A 130 6.58 7.73 -10.15
N PRO A 131 7.08 7.11 -11.24
CA PRO A 131 7.22 5.65 -11.33
C PRO A 131 8.27 5.08 -10.36
N GLU A 132 9.16 5.89 -9.79
CA GLU A 132 10.11 5.45 -8.76
C GLU A 132 9.55 5.60 -7.34
N LEU A 133 8.33 6.13 -7.19
CA LEU A 133 7.66 6.33 -5.89
C LEU A 133 6.42 5.45 -5.76
N ILE A 134 6.55 4.17 -6.13
CA ILE A 134 5.48 3.17 -6.00
C ILE A 134 5.68 2.38 -4.71
N PHE A 135 4.71 2.48 -3.81
CA PHE A 135 4.63 1.74 -2.56
C PHE A 135 3.55 0.68 -2.66
N VAL A 136 3.73 -0.45 -1.98
CA VAL A 136 2.71 -1.51 -1.89
C VAL A 136 2.29 -1.70 -0.44
N SER A 137 1.00 -1.82 -0.21
CA SER A 137 0.41 -1.90 1.11
C SER A 137 -0.88 -2.70 1.07
N GLY A 138 -1.33 -3.18 2.22
CA GLY A 138 -2.63 -3.83 2.35
C GLY A 138 -2.84 -4.39 3.74
N HIS A 139 -4.08 -4.79 4.03
CA HIS A 139 -4.46 -5.33 5.33
C HIS A 139 -4.76 -6.82 5.27
N SER A 140 -4.33 -7.58 6.29
CA SER A 140 -4.62 -9.00 6.44
C SER A 140 -4.11 -9.79 5.22
N ALA A 141 -4.99 -10.43 4.46
CA ALA A 141 -4.66 -11.04 3.17
C ALA A 141 -3.95 -10.07 2.19
N GLY A 142 -4.33 -8.79 2.18
CA GLY A 142 -3.65 -7.78 1.39
C GLY A 142 -2.24 -7.45 1.88
N GLY A 143 -1.99 -7.56 3.19
CA GLY A 143 -0.65 -7.46 3.78
C GLY A 143 0.23 -8.66 3.40
N TYR A 144 -0.35 -9.85 3.32
CA TYR A 144 0.33 -11.03 2.76
C TYR A 144 0.67 -10.84 1.27
N LEU A 145 -0.26 -10.37 0.45
CA LEU A 145 -0.01 -10.09 -0.98
C LEU A 145 1.07 -9.02 -1.16
N THR A 146 1.04 -7.97 -0.35
CA THR A 146 2.09 -6.93 -0.31
C THR A 146 3.47 -7.55 -0.10
N SER A 147 3.58 -8.41 0.89
CA SER A 147 4.86 -9.05 1.25
C SER A 147 5.30 -10.04 0.17
N MET A 148 4.41 -10.89 -0.36
CA MET A 148 4.77 -11.82 -1.44
C MET A 148 5.25 -11.12 -2.70
N VAL A 149 4.51 -10.10 -3.17
CA VAL A 149 4.87 -9.36 -4.40
C VAL A 149 6.19 -8.60 -4.25
N GLY A 150 6.48 -8.09 -3.05
CA GLY A 150 7.70 -7.35 -2.77
C GLY A 150 8.93 -8.23 -2.48
N MET A 151 8.74 -9.38 -1.83
CA MET A 151 9.84 -10.21 -1.37
C MET A 151 10.25 -11.26 -2.41
N ASP A 152 9.30 -11.94 -3.05
CA ASP A 152 9.58 -12.91 -4.11
C ASP A 152 9.71 -12.19 -5.46
N LYS A 153 10.96 -12.08 -5.94
CA LYS A 153 11.29 -11.39 -7.21
C LYS A 153 10.59 -12.02 -8.41
N THR A 154 10.25 -13.32 -8.37
CA THR A 154 9.76 -14.06 -9.53
C THR A 154 8.41 -13.54 -10.03
N TYR A 155 7.56 -13.00 -9.15
CA TYR A 155 6.23 -12.54 -9.54
C TYR A 155 6.26 -11.27 -10.39
N LEU A 156 7.08 -10.28 -10.03
CA LEU A 156 7.25 -9.06 -10.84
C LEU A 156 8.18 -9.28 -12.03
N ALA A 157 9.16 -10.20 -11.92
CA ALA A 157 10.03 -10.56 -13.03
C ALA A 157 9.25 -11.11 -14.24
N LYS A 158 8.15 -11.84 -14.04
CA LYS A 158 7.20 -12.26 -15.11
C LYS A 158 6.64 -11.08 -15.93
N HIS A 159 6.73 -9.87 -15.41
CA HIS A 159 6.29 -8.63 -16.05
C HIS A 159 7.46 -7.72 -16.48
N GLY A 160 8.70 -8.19 -16.39
CA GLY A 160 9.91 -7.42 -16.71
C GLY A 160 10.20 -6.31 -15.71
N ILE A 161 9.79 -6.47 -14.46
CA ILE A 161 9.97 -5.47 -13.39
C ILE A 161 10.79 -6.13 -12.26
N ASP A 162 11.79 -5.42 -11.76
CA ASP A 162 12.46 -5.81 -10.53
C ASP A 162 11.62 -5.36 -9.33
N SER A 163 11.30 -6.27 -8.42
CA SER A 163 10.61 -5.93 -7.16
C SER A 163 11.37 -4.92 -6.32
N ASP A 164 12.68 -4.77 -6.55
CA ASP A 164 13.59 -3.91 -5.79
C ASP A 164 13.39 -2.43 -6.17
N ASP A 165 12.75 -2.18 -7.32
CA ASP A 165 12.37 -0.84 -7.79
C ASP A 165 11.16 -0.27 -7.04
N LEU A 166 10.52 -1.05 -6.17
CA LEU A 166 9.48 -0.54 -5.28
C LEU A 166 10.09 0.40 -4.23
N ALA A 167 9.44 1.55 -4.03
CA ALA A 167 9.87 2.54 -3.05
C ALA A 167 9.68 2.08 -1.59
N GLY A 168 8.80 1.10 -1.37
CA GLY A 168 8.70 0.39 -0.11
C GLY A 168 7.43 -0.44 0.06
N LEU A 169 7.45 -1.27 1.11
CA LEU A 169 6.41 -2.23 1.47
C LEU A 169 5.84 -1.88 2.85
N ILE A 170 4.52 -1.79 2.97
CA ILE A 170 3.85 -1.47 4.23
C ILE A 170 2.70 -2.45 4.53
N PRO A 171 2.98 -3.74 4.77
CA PRO A 171 1.94 -4.71 5.10
C PRO A 171 1.34 -4.47 6.51
N PHE A 172 0.00 -4.47 6.61
CA PHE A 172 -0.72 -4.40 7.88
C PHE A 172 -1.24 -5.80 8.24
N SER A 173 -0.79 -6.34 9.37
CA SER A 173 -1.18 -7.67 9.90
C SER A 173 -1.25 -8.74 8.82
N GLY A 174 -0.24 -8.81 7.95
CA GLY A 174 -0.10 -9.84 6.93
C GLY A 174 0.50 -11.13 7.48
N HIS A 175 0.25 -12.26 6.82
CA HIS A 175 1.01 -13.49 7.10
C HIS A 175 2.42 -13.33 6.55
N THR A 176 3.41 -13.78 7.31
CA THR A 176 4.80 -13.88 6.86
C THR A 176 5.24 -15.35 6.75
N ILE A 177 4.51 -16.28 7.35
CA ILE A 177 4.50 -17.70 6.98
C ILE A 177 3.50 -17.98 5.87
N THR A 178 3.38 -19.23 5.41
CA THR A 178 2.41 -19.59 4.37
C THR A 178 0.98 -19.25 4.82
N HIS A 179 0.27 -18.46 4.03
CA HIS A 179 -1.06 -17.94 4.40
C HIS A 179 -2.06 -19.09 4.69
N PHE A 180 -3.05 -18.86 5.56
CA PHE A 180 -4.05 -19.87 5.93
C PHE A 180 -4.75 -20.52 4.73
N THR A 181 -5.07 -19.74 3.69
CA THR A 181 -5.75 -20.22 2.48
C THR A 181 -4.88 -21.18 1.65
N PRO A 182 -3.63 -20.86 1.25
CA PRO A 182 -2.73 -21.84 0.66
C PRO A 182 -2.50 -23.11 1.49
N ARG A 183 -2.48 -23.02 2.83
CA ARG A 183 -2.43 -24.19 3.73
C ARG A 183 -3.71 -25.03 3.63
N GLN A 184 -4.87 -24.39 3.73
CA GLN A 184 -6.17 -25.05 3.62
C GLN A 184 -6.37 -25.74 2.27
N GLU A 185 -5.94 -25.10 1.17
CA GLU A 185 -5.96 -25.69 -0.18
C GLU A 185 -5.25 -27.05 -0.25
N ARG A 186 -4.29 -27.28 0.66
CA ARG A 186 -3.46 -28.48 0.78
C ARG A 186 -3.84 -29.38 1.96
N GLY A 187 -4.96 -29.10 2.62
CA GLY A 187 -5.42 -29.87 3.79
C GLY A 187 -4.61 -29.63 5.07
N ILE A 188 -3.78 -28.59 5.10
CA ILE A 188 -2.91 -28.28 6.24
C ILE A 188 -3.68 -27.42 7.26
N PRO A 189 -3.77 -27.84 8.54
CA PRO A 189 -4.49 -27.11 9.57
C PRO A 189 -3.89 -25.72 9.85
N LYS A 190 -4.73 -24.74 10.25
CA LYS A 190 -4.30 -23.37 10.57
C LYS A 190 -3.26 -23.28 11.70
N LYS A 191 -3.26 -24.24 12.63
CA LYS A 191 -2.34 -24.28 13.77
C LYS A 191 -0.97 -24.87 13.40
N GLU A 192 -0.86 -25.51 12.25
CA GLU A 192 0.42 -26.02 11.76
C GLU A 192 1.19 -24.89 11.07
N VAL A 193 2.45 -24.74 11.48
CA VAL A 193 3.37 -23.76 10.90
C VAL A 193 3.93 -24.35 9.61
N LEU A 194 3.77 -23.63 8.50
CA LEU A 194 4.35 -23.97 7.21
C LEU A 194 5.10 -22.74 6.70
N VAL A 195 6.35 -22.95 6.30
CA VAL A 195 7.18 -21.96 5.62
C VAL A 195 7.70 -22.63 4.36
N ASP A 196 7.12 -22.23 3.22
CA ASP A 196 7.42 -22.75 1.89
C ASP A 196 7.54 -21.59 0.88
N GLU A 197 7.56 -21.88 -0.41
CA GLU A 197 7.64 -20.86 -1.46
C GLU A 197 6.49 -19.83 -1.44
N PHE A 198 5.39 -20.11 -0.73
CA PHE A 198 4.26 -19.20 -0.54
C PHE A 198 4.29 -18.49 0.83
N ALA A 199 5.45 -18.45 1.48
CA ALA A 199 5.71 -17.67 2.68
C ALA A 199 6.67 -16.51 2.36
N PRO A 200 6.35 -15.24 2.68
CA PRO A 200 7.32 -14.14 2.55
C PRO A 200 8.66 -14.41 3.25
N LEU A 201 8.63 -15.15 4.35
CA LEU A 201 9.81 -15.56 5.12
C LEU A 201 10.78 -16.46 4.32
N ALA A 202 10.32 -17.15 3.28
CA ALA A 202 11.19 -17.95 2.41
C ALA A 202 12.00 -17.11 1.41
N HIS A 203 11.71 -15.81 1.31
CA HIS A 203 12.24 -14.91 0.28
C HIS A 203 13.05 -13.74 0.89
N LEU A 204 13.66 -13.97 2.05
CA LEU A 204 14.49 -12.99 2.74
C LEU A 204 15.71 -12.59 1.90
N ARG A 205 15.92 -11.29 1.75
CA ARG A 205 17.02 -10.74 0.96
C ARG A 205 17.36 -9.31 1.42
N LYS A 206 18.63 -8.95 1.29
CA LYS A 206 19.14 -7.64 1.74
C LYS A 206 18.64 -6.51 0.85
N GLU A 207 18.50 -6.80 -0.44
CA GLU A 207 18.15 -5.89 -1.53
C GLU A 207 16.63 -5.64 -1.62
N ALA A 208 15.83 -6.24 -0.73
CA ALA A 208 14.40 -5.96 -0.65
C ALA A 208 14.13 -4.45 -0.52
N PRO A 209 12.98 -3.96 -1.02
CA PRO A 209 12.53 -2.61 -0.73
C PRO A 209 12.50 -2.33 0.77
N PRO A 210 12.64 -1.06 1.18
CA PRO A 210 12.36 -0.66 2.56
C PRO A 210 11.00 -1.19 3.02
N ILE A 211 10.93 -1.73 4.23
CA ILE A 211 9.72 -2.40 4.73
C ILE A 211 9.34 -1.94 6.13
N LEU A 212 8.05 -1.60 6.30
CA LEU A 212 7.42 -1.31 7.57
C LEU A 212 6.30 -2.32 7.83
N LEU A 213 6.57 -3.25 8.74
CA LEU A 213 5.60 -4.21 9.24
C LEU A 213 4.76 -3.54 10.33
N ILE A 214 3.44 -3.59 10.22
CA ILE A 214 2.54 -3.04 11.23
C ILE A 214 1.58 -4.15 11.67
N THR A 215 1.46 -4.39 12.96
CA THR A 215 0.54 -5.39 13.52
C THR A 215 -0.35 -4.79 14.60
N GLY A 216 -1.45 -5.47 14.91
CA GLY A 216 -2.15 -5.28 16.17
C GLY A 216 -1.32 -5.78 17.37
N ASP A 217 -1.93 -5.71 18.54
CA ASP A 217 -1.41 -6.23 19.80
C ASP A 217 -1.25 -7.74 19.75
N ARG A 218 -0.10 -8.26 20.20
CA ARG A 218 0.22 -9.69 20.16
C ARG A 218 -0.78 -10.60 20.87
N GLU A 219 -1.45 -10.11 21.92
CA GLU A 219 -2.42 -10.89 22.68
C GLU A 219 -3.84 -10.78 22.12
N LEU A 220 -4.10 -9.79 21.26
CA LEU A 220 -5.42 -9.54 20.64
C LEU A 220 -5.45 -9.86 19.13
N GLU A 221 -4.31 -10.19 18.55
CA GLU A 221 -4.19 -10.47 17.12
C GLU A 221 -4.78 -11.83 16.72
N MET A 222 -4.81 -12.10 15.41
CA MET A 222 -4.98 -13.45 14.92
C MET A 222 -3.80 -14.34 15.33
N LEU A 223 -4.07 -15.66 15.39
CA LEU A 223 -3.12 -16.70 15.76
C LEU A 223 -1.69 -16.45 15.25
N GLY A 224 -0.78 -16.13 16.17
CA GLY A 224 0.66 -16.00 15.93
C GLY A 224 1.07 -14.84 15.03
N ARG A 225 0.16 -13.89 14.73
CA ARG A 225 0.41 -12.82 13.75
C ARG A 225 1.57 -11.93 14.14
N TYR A 226 1.62 -11.52 15.41
CA TYR A 226 2.68 -10.65 15.87
C TYR A 226 4.01 -11.39 15.80
N GLU A 227 4.07 -12.62 16.30
CA GLU A 227 5.27 -13.45 16.38
C GLU A 227 5.85 -13.73 15.00
N GLU A 228 5.02 -14.07 14.01
CA GLU A 228 5.50 -14.31 12.65
C GLU A 228 6.07 -13.03 12.02
N ASN A 229 5.47 -11.87 12.27
CA ASN A 229 5.96 -10.58 11.76
C ASN A 229 7.23 -10.14 12.49
N ALA A 230 7.32 -10.41 13.80
CA ALA A 230 8.50 -10.15 14.61
C ALA A 230 9.68 -11.03 14.19
N TYR A 231 9.43 -12.32 13.93
CA TYR A 231 10.44 -13.23 13.42
C TYR A 231 10.91 -12.81 12.02
N PHE A 232 9.98 -12.50 11.11
CA PHE A 232 10.32 -12.01 9.76
C PHE A 232 11.15 -10.71 9.80
N TRP A 233 10.73 -9.73 10.60
CA TRP A 233 11.50 -8.51 10.84
C TRP A 233 12.92 -8.80 11.35
N ARG A 234 13.04 -9.70 12.33
CA ARG A 234 14.33 -10.07 12.90
C ARG A 234 15.22 -10.72 11.85
N MET A 235 14.67 -11.62 11.05
CA MET A 235 15.42 -12.31 10.01
C MET A 235 15.87 -11.36 8.89
N LEU A 236 15.05 -10.37 8.51
CA LEU A 236 15.50 -9.30 7.59
C LEU A 236 16.74 -8.57 8.13
N LYS A 237 16.75 -8.24 9.43
CA LYS A 237 17.92 -7.63 10.07
C LYS A 237 19.15 -8.54 10.05
N VAL A 238 18.96 -9.84 10.32
CA VAL A 238 20.05 -10.84 10.29
C VAL A 238 20.63 -11.01 8.89
N THR A 239 19.78 -10.99 7.85
CA THR A 239 20.21 -11.00 6.43
C THR A 239 20.91 -9.70 6.01
N GLY A 240 20.96 -8.69 6.89
CA GLY A 240 21.63 -7.42 6.61
C GLY A 240 20.79 -6.42 5.83
N HIS A 241 19.47 -6.62 5.76
CA HIS A 241 18.58 -5.65 5.11
C HIS A 241 18.59 -4.32 5.90
N PRO A 242 18.90 -3.18 5.24
CA PRO A 242 19.18 -1.93 5.94
C PRO A 242 17.92 -1.27 6.54
N ASN A 243 16.74 -1.51 5.96
CA ASN A 243 15.56 -0.67 6.16
C ASN A 243 14.29 -1.44 6.55
N ALA A 244 14.40 -2.36 7.52
CA ALA A 244 13.26 -3.05 8.11
C ALA A 244 12.81 -2.40 9.43
N GLU A 245 11.53 -2.07 9.53
CA GLU A 245 10.88 -1.55 10.73
C GLU A 245 9.69 -2.44 11.12
N LEU A 246 9.44 -2.61 12.41
CA LEU A 246 8.25 -3.26 12.97
C LEU A 246 7.54 -2.29 13.91
N ARG A 247 6.21 -2.25 13.87
CA ARG A 247 5.36 -1.49 14.79
C ARG A 247 4.20 -2.35 15.25
N GLU A 248 4.14 -2.56 16.56
CA GLU A 248 2.98 -3.14 17.24
C GLU A 248 2.06 -2.01 17.68
N LEU A 249 0.76 -2.12 17.38
CA LEU A 249 -0.25 -1.21 17.88
C LEU A 249 -0.93 -1.83 19.10
N ALA A 250 -0.31 -1.61 20.26
CA ALA A 250 -0.77 -2.16 21.54
C ALA A 250 -2.23 -1.80 21.86
N GLY A 251 -2.96 -2.75 22.44
CA GLY A 251 -4.38 -2.62 22.78
C GLY A 251 -5.35 -2.69 21.59
N LEU A 252 -4.88 -2.93 20.35
CA LEU A 252 -5.74 -3.02 19.17
C LEU A 252 -5.71 -4.41 18.55
N ASN A 253 -6.90 -4.98 18.28
CA ASN A 253 -7.02 -6.26 17.59
C ASN A 253 -6.82 -6.15 16.05
N HIS A 254 -7.04 -7.26 15.35
CA HIS A 254 -6.88 -7.36 13.89
C HIS A 254 -7.62 -6.33 13.05
N GLY A 255 -8.84 -5.98 13.45
CA GLY A 255 -9.65 -5.00 12.75
C GLY A 255 -9.28 -3.57 13.17
N GLU A 256 -9.17 -3.35 14.48
CA GLU A 256 -8.98 -2.03 15.07
C GLU A 256 -7.64 -1.39 14.72
N MET A 257 -6.59 -2.20 14.54
CA MET A 257 -5.25 -1.72 14.20
C MET A 257 -5.20 -1.01 12.83
N ALA A 258 -6.10 -1.34 11.90
CA ALA A 258 -6.03 -0.90 10.51
C ALA A 258 -6.13 0.63 10.36
N VAL A 259 -7.07 1.27 11.06
CA VAL A 259 -7.28 2.72 10.98
C VAL A 259 -6.06 3.53 11.45
N PRO A 260 -5.51 3.31 12.66
CA PRO A 260 -4.33 4.04 13.11
C PRO A 260 -3.06 3.72 12.29
N ALA A 261 -2.96 2.53 11.69
CA ALA A 261 -1.80 2.16 10.86
C ALA A 261 -1.62 3.05 9.61
N PHE A 262 -2.69 3.65 9.07
CA PHE A 262 -2.57 4.57 7.94
C PHE A 262 -1.69 5.79 8.25
N GLY A 263 -1.69 6.28 9.50
CA GLY A 263 -0.81 7.37 9.90
C GLY A 263 0.68 6.99 9.81
N LEU A 264 1.02 5.74 10.13
CA LEU A 264 2.38 5.22 9.99
C LEU A 264 2.76 5.00 8.53
N LEU A 265 1.82 4.50 7.71
CA LEU A 265 1.99 4.38 6.26
C LEU A 265 2.32 5.73 5.62
N LEU A 266 1.53 6.78 5.91
CA LEU A 266 1.74 8.11 5.33
C LEU A 266 3.09 8.71 5.72
N LYS A 267 3.49 8.54 6.98
CA LYS A 267 4.83 8.95 7.45
C LYS A 267 5.94 8.20 6.73
N PHE A 268 5.79 6.90 6.50
CA PHE A 268 6.75 6.08 5.78
C PHE A 268 6.87 6.52 4.31
N VAL A 269 5.74 6.70 3.62
CA VAL A 269 5.70 7.21 2.24
C VAL A 269 6.38 8.57 2.14
N GLY A 270 6.05 9.50 3.04
CA GLY A 270 6.68 10.83 3.07
C GLY A 270 8.20 10.78 3.29
N LYS A 271 8.68 9.92 4.20
CA LYS A 271 10.11 9.70 4.46
C LYS A 271 10.84 9.25 3.20
N TYR A 272 10.37 8.18 2.55
CA TYR A 272 11.07 7.61 1.39
C TYR A 272 10.89 8.44 0.12
N ALA A 273 9.76 9.13 -0.05
CA ALA A 273 9.60 10.10 -1.14
C ALA A 273 10.57 11.28 -1.01
N LYS A 274 10.85 11.75 0.22
CA LYS A 274 11.85 12.78 0.46
C LYS A 274 13.27 12.27 0.15
N LEU A 275 13.63 11.09 0.67
CA LEU A 275 14.95 10.49 0.43
C LEU A 275 15.24 10.26 -1.06
N ALA A 276 14.25 9.81 -1.83
CA ALA A 276 14.39 9.65 -3.28
C ALA A 276 14.64 10.99 -3.99
N LYS A 277 13.94 12.06 -3.60
CA LYS A 277 14.16 13.42 -4.14
C LYS A 277 15.55 13.95 -3.79
N ASP A 278 16.03 13.69 -2.58
CA ASP A 278 17.36 14.13 -2.13
C ASP A 278 18.48 13.41 -2.89
N ARG A 279 18.29 12.15 -3.31
CA ARG A 279 19.27 11.40 -4.14
C ARG A 279 19.37 11.88 -5.59
N ARG A 280 18.35 12.60 -6.09
CA ARG A 280 18.32 13.14 -7.46
C ARG A 280 18.92 14.54 -7.57
N ARG A 281 19.22 15.19 -6.45
CA ARG A 281 19.85 16.51 -6.36
C ARG A 281 21.36 16.36 -6.26
#